data_AF-A0A433UZA6-F1
#
_entry.id   AF-A0A433UZA6-F1
#
_cell.length_a   1.000
_cell.length_b   1.000
_cell.length_c   1.000
_cell.angle_alpha   90.00
_cell.angle_beta   90.00
_cell.angle_gamma   90.00
#
_symmetry.space_group_name_H-M   'P 1'
#
loop_
_entity.id
_entity.type
_entity.pdbx_description
1 polymer ?
#
loop_
_entity_poly.entity_id
_entity_poly.type
_entity_poly.pdbx_seq_one_letter_code
_entity_poly.pdbx_strand_id
1 'polypeptide(L)'
;MVNVINRYSLKYQNLGTTRVVTQEAPSAYYTTNTQHLDEWYTPPNIISLVQRVLNEIDLDPCAEGNKNIPARSHYTRIDDGLEHEWNGRLFLYPPSSHPDKWIAKLQTEVSSGRVSEAVALLPAQTDTDWLNSVLKTQPVCFWKERITFLDANSQPNLPATQSHCFLYWGNNQYRFKEVFEPHGIVYLPIWKSDEAQQLPSNDEVLPVELTSSTKRRSRGKGTGRIHFRTVTKRNGKQYEQPWYDWELNTGSKTISRSTYIPKHLFNIILELEISKAPVNEILGMLGIIL
;
A
#
# COMPACT_ATOMS: atom_id res chain seq x y z
N MET A 1 -14.85 -16.55 -43.12
CA MET A 1 -16.22 -16.20 -43.58
C MET A 1 -17.17 -16.91 -42.64
N VAL A 2 -18.00 -16.27 -41.80
CA VAL A 2 -19.05 -15.26 -42.04
C VAL A 2 -19.19 -14.43 -40.74
N ASN A 3 -18.87 -13.13 -40.70
CA ASN A 3 -19.72 -11.93 -40.91
C ASN A 3 -21.02 -11.78 -40.10
N VAL A 4 -20.94 -10.95 -39.04
CA VAL A 4 -21.74 -9.76 -38.70
C VAL A 4 -23.14 -9.65 -39.31
N ILE A 5 -24.21 -9.53 -38.50
CA ILE A 5 -25.34 -8.59 -38.71
C ILE A 5 -25.99 -8.12 -37.37
N ASN A 6 -25.85 -6.81 -37.17
CA ASN A 6 -26.64 -5.78 -36.49
C ASN A 6 -28.18 -5.98 -36.42
N ARG A 7 -28.82 -5.83 -35.24
CA ARG A 7 -30.29 -5.70 -35.03
C ARG A 7 -30.54 -5.14 -33.60
N TYR A 8 -31.27 -4.08 -33.27
CA TYR A 8 -32.15 -3.13 -33.96
C TYR A 8 -32.28 -1.86 -33.11
N SER A 9 -32.40 -0.70 -33.76
CA SER A 9 -33.10 0.48 -33.25
C SER A 9 -34.57 0.38 -33.67
N LEU A 10 -35.55 0.66 -32.79
CA LEU A 10 -36.85 1.23 -33.16
C LEU A 10 -37.73 1.61 -31.94
N LYS A 11 -37.84 2.94 -31.76
CA LYS A 11 -39.03 3.77 -31.52
C LYS A 11 -40.00 3.47 -30.36
N TYR A 12 -40.10 4.50 -29.51
CA TYR A 12 -41.29 4.88 -28.75
C TYR A 12 -42.53 5.02 -29.64
N GLN A 13 -43.63 4.38 -29.25
CA GLN A 13 -45.00 4.79 -29.55
C GLN A 13 -45.89 4.57 -28.33
N ASN A 14 -46.58 5.64 -27.93
CA ASN A 14 -47.65 5.63 -26.94
C ASN A 14 -48.92 4.98 -27.54
N LEU A 15 -49.55 4.09 -26.78
CA LEU A 15 -51.00 3.85 -26.83
C LEU A 15 -51.46 3.45 -25.43
N GLY A 16 -52.37 4.25 -24.87
CA GLY A 16 -52.91 4.05 -23.54
C GLY A 16 -53.84 2.84 -23.44
N THR A 17 -53.88 2.23 -22.27
CA THR A 17 -55.05 1.49 -21.78
C THR A 17 -55.01 1.49 -20.26
N THR A 18 -56.06 2.06 -19.65
CA THR A 18 -56.29 2.11 -18.21
C THR A 18 -56.43 0.70 -17.62
N ARG A 19 -55.75 0.40 -16.49
CA ARG A 19 -56.29 -0.50 -15.44
C ARG A 19 -55.47 -0.48 -14.14
N VAL A 20 -56.21 -0.16 -13.07
CA VAL A 20 -56.08 -0.53 -11.64
C VAL A 20 -54.85 -0.02 -10.87
N VAL A 21 -55.10 0.99 -10.02
CA VAL A 21 -54.24 1.40 -8.91
C VAL A 21 -54.34 0.34 -7.81
N THR A 22 -53.34 -0.52 -7.69
CA THR A 22 -53.02 -1.21 -6.43
C THR A 22 -51.99 -0.37 -5.69
N GLN A 23 -52.30 0.00 -4.44
CA GLN A 23 -51.35 0.66 -3.55
C GLN A 23 -50.06 -0.16 -3.46
N GLU A 24 -48.99 0.31 -4.09
CA GLU A 24 -47.64 -0.16 -3.80
C GLU A 24 -47.24 0.40 -2.43
N ALA A 25 -46.79 -0.50 -1.56
CA ALA A 25 -46.23 -0.17 -0.26
C ALA A 25 -45.04 0.81 -0.43
N PRO A 26 -44.92 1.84 0.42
CA PRO A 26 -43.84 2.81 0.27
C PRO A 26 -42.48 2.11 0.43
N SER A 27 -41.69 2.19 -0.64
CA SER A 27 -40.28 1.84 -0.71
C SER A 27 -39.53 2.51 0.45
N ALA A 28 -39.18 1.71 1.46
CA ALA A 28 -38.71 2.16 2.77
C ALA A 28 -37.26 2.68 2.80
N TYR A 29 -36.73 3.26 1.71
CA TYR A 29 -35.31 3.62 1.62
C TYR A 29 -35.03 5.12 1.71
N TYR A 30 -36.06 5.97 1.83
CA TYR A 30 -35.86 7.42 1.99
C TYR A 30 -36.83 8.00 3.02
N THR A 31 -36.66 7.59 4.28
CA THR A 31 -37.18 8.37 5.42
C THR A 31 -36.03 9.14 6.06
N THR A 32 -36.27 10.43 6.22
CA THR A 32 -35.35 11.49 6.65
C THR A 32 -34.72 11.22 8.01
N ASN A 33 -33.44 10.81 8.03
CA ASN A 33 -32.50 11.14 9.09
C ASN A 33 -31.06 11.14 8.53
N THR A 34 -30.66 12.24 7.92
CA THR A 34 -29.43 12.38 7.12
C THR A 34 -28.12 12.41 7.93
N GLN A 35 -28.17 12.21 9.25
CA GLN A 35 -27.03 12.47 10.13
C GLN A 35 -26.14 11.25 10.43
N HIS A 36 -26.63 10.01 10.24
CA HIS A 36 -25.88 8.77 10.55
C HIS A 36 -25.56 7.89 9.33
N LEU A 37 -25.90 8.30 8.11
CA LEU A 37 -25.84 7.43 6.92
C LEU A 37 -24.43 7.01 6.47
N ASP A 38 -23.38 7.71 6.93
CA ASP A 38 -22.00 7.48 6.47
C ASP A 38 -21.10 6.81 7.51
N GLU A 39 -21.61 6.40 8.69
CA GLU A 39 -20.79 5.80 9.75
C GLU A 39 -20.71 4.27 9.59
N TRP A 40 -19.79 3.80 8.76
CA TRP A 40 -19.51 2.38 8.52
C TRP A 40 -18.26 2.00 9.30
N TYR A 41 -18.39 1.17 10.35
CA TYR A 41 -17.28 0.92 11.26
C TYR A 41 -16.39 -0.22 10.74
N THR A 42 -15.07 -0.02 10.80
CA THR A 42 -14.11 -1.03 10.34
C THR A 42 -14.13 -2.29 11.23
N PRO A 43 -14.28 -3.51 10.67
CA PRO A 43 -14.25 -4.75 11.42
C PRO A 43 -12.95 -5.01 12.20
N PRO A 44 -12.99 -5.57 13.42
CA PRO A 44 -11.80 -5.83 14.25
C PRO A 44 -10.72 -6.68 13.57
N ASN A 45 -11.10 -7.63 12.71
CA ASN A 45 -10.16 -8.44 11.96
C ASN A 45 -9.35 -7.60 10.97
N ILE A 46 -9.94 -6.57 10.35
CA ILE A 46 -9.22 -5.65 9.48
C ILE A 46 -8.31 -4.73 10.31
N ILE A 47 -8.80 -4.20 11.43
CA ILE A 47 -8.00 -3.38 12.35
C ILE A 47 -6.74 -4.14 12.79
N SER A 48 -6.87 -5.43 13.13
CA SER A 48 -5.74 -6.27 13.52
C SER A 48 -4.70 -6.41 12.39
N LEU A 49 -5.12 -6.51 11.12
CA LEU A 49 -4.19 -6.52 9.99
C LEU A 49 -3.43 -5.20 9.87
N VAL A 50 -4.13 -4.08 10.02
CA VAL A 50 -3.51 -2.74 10.00
C VAL A 50 -2.47 -2.61 11.12
N GLN A 51 -2.82 -3.03 12.35
CA GLN A 51 -1.87 -3.03 13.47
C GLN A 51 -0.69 -3.96 13.25
N ARG A 52 -0.85 -5.09 12.55
CA ARG A 52 0.29 -5.97 12.20
C ARG A 52 1.28 -5.33 11.22
N VAL A 53 0.85 -4.31 10.47
CA VAL A 53 1.71 -3.53 9.58
C VAL A 53 2.31 -2.33 10.30
N LEU A 54 1.48 -1.51 10.94
CA LEU A 54 1.89 -0.26 11.58
C LEU A 54 2.48 -0.45 12.99
N ASN A 55 2.35 -1.64 13.58
CA ASN A 55 2.53 -1.97 14.99
C ASN A 55 1.51 -1.28 15.92
N GLU A 56 1.39 0.03 15.82
CA GLU A 56 0.44 0.85 16.58
C GLU A 56 -0.01 2.01 15.71
N ILE A 57 -1.23 2.49 15.97
CA ILE A 57 -1.86 3.57 15.23
C ILE A 57 -1.75 4.82 16.10
N ASP A 58 -0.98 5.81 15.65
CA ASP A 58 -0.84 7.07 16.37
C ASP A 58 -2.04 8.00 16.11
N LEU A 59 -2.60 7.97 14.90
CA LEU A 59 -3.73 8.82 14.50
C LEU A 59 -4.77 8.08 13.66
N ASP A 60 -6.04 8.31 14.00
CA ASP A 60 -7.19 8.13 13.10
C ASP A 60 -7.75 9.53 12.75
N PRO A 61 -7.51 10.04 11.53
CA PRO A 61 -7.82 11.41 11.18
C PRO A 61 -9.30 11.62 10.78
N CYS A 62 -10.10 10.57 10.72
CA CYS A 62 -11.50 10.62 10.28
C CYS A 62 -12.37 9.66 11.10
N ALA A 63 -12.13 9.66 12.41
CA ALA A 63 -12.71 8.72 13.34
C ALA A 63 -14.23 8.87 13.44
N GLU A 64 -14.91 7.74 13.59
CA GLU A 64 -16.32 7.71 13.96
C GLU A 64 -16.51 8.15 15.43
N GLY A 65 -17.74 8.50 15.81
CA GLY A 65 -18.01 9.04 17.16
C GLY A 65 -17.61 8.13 18.32
N ASN A 66 -17.63 6.80 18.12
CA ASN A 66 -17.22 5.83 19.14
C ASN A 66 -15.71 5.50 19.14
N LYS A 67 -14.94 6.06 18.18
CA LYS A 67 -13.49 5.85 18.05
C LYS A 67 -13.11 4.36 18.01
N ASN A 68 -13.79 3.61 17.15
CA ASN A 68 -13.61 2.16 16.99
C ASN A 68 -12.16 1.75 16.66
N ILE A 69 -11.41 2.61 15.96
CA ILE A 69 -9.99 2.39 15.71
C ILE A 69 -9.19 2.65 16.99
N PRO A 70 -8.35 1.72 17.46
CA PRO A 70 -7.52 1.90 18.66
C PRO A 70 -6.28 2.76 18.34
N ALA A 71 -6.51 4.02 17.96
CA ALA A 71 -5.48 5.02 17.74
C ALA A 71 -5.16 5.82 19.02
N ARG A 72 -3.96 6.41 19.13
CA ARG A 72 -3.62 7.29 20.26
C ARG A 72 -4.39 8.60 20.23
N SER A 73 -4.64 9.13 19.03
CA SER A 73 -5.41 10.35 18.79
C SER A 73 -6.44 10.13 17.70
N HIS A 74 -7.52 10.90 17.76
CA HIS A 74 -8.64 10.82 16.82
C HIS A 74 -9.11 12.22 16.47
N TYR A 75 -9.36 12.46 15.18
CA TYR A 75 -10.17 13.59 14.74
C TYR A 75 -11.53 13.06 14.29
N THR A 76 -12.58 13.55 14.92
CA THR A 76 -13.96 13.22 14.59
C THR A 76 -14.51 14.19 13.56
N ARG A 77 -15.74 13.96 13.10
CA ARG A 77 -16.48 14.91 12.25
C ARG A 77 -16.54 16.33 12.82
N ILE A 78 -16.55 16.48 14.15
CA ILE A 78 -16.60 17.80 14.82
C ILE A 78 -15.27 18.53 14.70
N ASP A 79 -14.16 17.79 14.72
CA ASP A 79 -12.81 18.36 14.69
C ASP A 79 -12.39 18.77 13.26
N ASP A 80 -13.01 18.18 12.23
CA ASP A 80 -12.60 18.30 10.83
C ASP A 80 -11.11 17.97 10.63
N GLY A 81 -10.80 16.68 10.60
CA GLY A 81 -9.42 16.21 10.51
C GLY A 81 -8.62 16.72 9.31
N LEU A 82 -9.25 17.28 8.27
CA LEU A 82 -8.53 17.91 7.16
C LEU A 82 -7.82 19.21 7.58
N GLU A 83 -8.34 19.92 8.58
CA GLU A 83 -7.84 21.20 9.09
C GLU A 83 -6.68 21.04 10.10
N HIS A 84 -6.36 19.81 10.48
CA HIS A 84 -5.34 19.49 11.49
C HIS A 84 -4.07 18.86 10.89
N GLU A 85 -2.93 19.05 11.53
CA GLU A 85 -1.70 18.32 11.19
C GLU A 85 -1.83 16.84 11.52
N TRP A 86 -1.31 15.98 10.64
CA TRP A 86 -1.26 14.53 10.86
C TRP A 86 0.17 14.10 11.16
N ASN A 87 0.37 13.44 12.30
CA ASN A 87 1.70 13.06 12.77
C ASN A 87 1.74 11.57 13.13
N GLY A 88 2.88 10.92 12.82
CA GLY A 88 3.14 9.52 13.17
C GLY A 88 2.57 8.52 12.17
N ARG A 89 2.11 7.37 12.69
CA ARG A 89 1.55 6.28 11.89
C ARG A 89 0.03 6.35 11.92
N LEU A 90 -0.63 6.28 10.77
CA LEU A 90 -2.09 6.44 10.73
C LEU A 90 -2.82 5.34 9.96
N PHE A 91 -4.05 5.10 10.38
CA PHE A 91 -5.03 4.35 9.59
C PHE A 91 -6.05 5.33 9.06
N LEU A 92 -6.23 5.36 7.73
CA LEU A 92 -7.14 6.27 7.05
C LEU A 92 -8.32 5.48 6.46
N TYR A 93 -9.51 5.73 6.97
CA TYR A 93 -10.77 5.23 6.40
C TYR A 93 -11.76 6.40 6.28
N PRO A 94 -11.62 7.23 5.23
CA PRO A 94 -12.36 8.49 5.14
C PRO A 94 -13.81 8.26 4.71
N PRO A 95 -14.69 9.25 4.95
CA PRO A 95 -16.03 9.25 4.38
C PRO A 95 -16.00 9.04 2.85
N SER A 96 -16.90 8.19 2.34
CA SER A 96 -16.87 7.73 0.94
C SER A 96 -17.12 8.82 -0.11
N SER A 97 -17.61 10.00 0.28
CA SER A 97 -18.02 11.08 -0.62
C SER A 97 -16.85 11.85 -1.24
N HIS A 98 -15.72 11.99 -0.54
CA HIS A 98 -14.58 12.82 -0.98
C HIS A 98 -13.20 12.21 -0.69
N PRO A 99 -12.92 10.95 -1.11
CA PRO A 99 -11.63 10.30 -0.83
C PRO A 99 -10.43 11.05 -1.41
N ASP A 100 -10.63 11.80 -2.49
CA ASP A 100 -9.62 12.61 -3.17
C ASP A 100 -8.93 13.63 -2.23
N LYS A 101 -9.71 14.37 -1.43
CA LYS A 101 -9.16 15.38 -0.50
C LYS A 101 -8.31 14.75 0.60
N TRP A 102 -8.78 13.63 1.16
CA TRP A 102 -8.09 12.91 2.21
C TRP A 102 -6.77 12.33 1.72
N ILE A 103 -6.75 11.81 0.49
CA ILE A 103 -5.54 11.26 -0.11
C ILE A 103 -4.55 12.35 -0.50
N ALA A 104 -5.00 13.47 -1.05
CA ALA A 104 -4.13 14.62 -1.31
C ALA A 104 -3.48 15.14 -0.03
N LYS A 105 -4.25 15.21 1.07
CA LYS A 105 -3.71 15.56 2.39
C LYS A 105 -2.71 14.51 2.86
N LEU A 106 -3.04 13.21 2.83
CA LEU A 106 -2.11 12.14 3.24
C LEU A 106 -0.76 12.25 2.51
N GLN A 107 -0.78 12.44 1.19
CA GLN A 107 0.45 12.60 0.41
C GLN A 107 1.27 13.83 0.83
N THR A 108 0.59 14.94 1.16
CA THR A 108 1.24 16.15 1.68
C THR A 108 1.89 15.89 3.04
N GLU A 109 1.18 15.23 3.95
CA GLU A 109 1.65 14.93 5.30
C GLU A 109 2.83 13.94 5.27
N VAL A 110 2.79 12.93 4.39
CA VAL A 110 3.92 12.01 4.15
C VAL A 110 5.12 12.74 3.55
N SER A 111 4.90 13.58 2.52
CA SER A 111 6.00 14.33 1.87
C SER A 111 6.65 15.36 2.80
N SER A 112 5.90 15.86 3.79
CA SER A 112 6.42 16.75 4.83
C SER A 112 7.20 16.01 5.93
N GLY A 113 7.18 14.67 5.94
CA GLY A 113 7.82 13.84 6.96
C GLY A 113 7.06 13.75 8.28
N ARG A 114 5.87 14.36 8.40
CA ARG A 114 5.04 14.26 9.62
C ARG A 114 4.37 12.89 9.74
N VAL A 115 3.90 12.34 8.63
CA VAL A 115 3.39 10.96 8.58
C VAL A 115 4.53 10.02 8.16
N SER A 116 4.92 9.13 9.07
CA SER A 116 6.01 8.17 8.84
C SER A 116 5.54 6.89 8.14
N GLU A 117 4.27 6.52 8.34
CA GLU A 117 3.68 5.32 7.79
C GLU A 117 2.15 5.44 7.76
N ALA A 118 1.49 4.89 6.74
CA ALA A 118 0.04 4.89 6.68
C ALA A 118 -0.52 3.67 5.96
N VAL A 119 -1.69 3.21 6.42
CA VAL A 119 -2.57 2.32 5.65
C VAL A 119 -3.86 3.06 5.38
N ALA A 120 -4.32 3.11 4.14
CA ALA A 120 -5.62 3.64 3.78
C ALA A 120 -6.55 2.54 3.26
N LEU A 121 -7.77 2.46 3.80
CA LEU A 121 -8.85 1.62 3.27
C LEU A 121 -9.77 2.49 2.42
N LEU A 122 -9.85 2.20 1.12
CA LEU A 122 -10.59 3.03 0.18
C LEU A 122 -11.40 2.19 -0.80
N PRO A 123 -12.48 2.78 -1.38
CA PRO A 123 -13.11 2.22 -2.57
C PRO A 123 -12.09 2.01 -3.69
N ALA A 124 -12.13 0.83 -4.33
CA ALA A 124 -11.27 0.49 -5.46
C ALA A 124 -11.81 1.08 -6.78
N GLN A 125 -11.99 2.40 -6.83
CA GLN A 125 -12.49 3.17 -7.97
C GLN A 125 -11.38 3.42 -9.00
N THR A 126 -10.96 2.37 -9.70
CA THR A 126 -9.80 2.38 -10.62
C THR A 126 -9.96 3.32 -11.82
N ASP A 127 -11.19 3.78 -12.07
CA ASP A 127 -11.59 4.76 -13.07
C ASP A 127 -11.33 6.22 -12.65
N THR A 128 -11.01 6.47 -11.38
CA THR A 128 -10.73 7.83 -10.86
C THR A 128 -9.26 8.22 -11.00
N ASP A 129 -9.01 9.51 -11.27
CA ASP A 129 -7.65 10.05 -11.41
C ASP A 129 -6.85 9.97 -10.11
N TRP A 130 -7.51 10.20 -8.96
CA TRP A 130 -6.85 10.17 -7.66
C TRP A 130 -6.31 8.77 -7.36
N LEU A 131 -7.11 7.71 -7.57
CA LEU A 131 -6.65 6.35 -7.31
C LEU A 131 -5.62 5.92 -8.35
N ASN A 132 -5.85 6.23 -9.64
CA ASN A 132 -4.90 5.88 -10.70
C ASN A 132 -3.49 6.43 -10.44
N SER A 133 -3.39 7.66 -9.92
CA SER A 133 -2.12 8.29 -9.58
C SER A 133 -1.43 7.61 -8.39
N VAL A 134 -2.20 7.23 -7.36
CA VAL A 134 -1.67 6.53 -6.19
C VAL A 134 -1.20 5.12 -6.55
N LEU A 135 -1.97 4.37 -7.35
CA LEU A 135 -1.64 2.99 -7.77
C LEU A 135 -0.31 2.87 -8.53
N LYS A 136 0.18 3.97 -9.13
CA LYS A 136 1.48 4.00 -9.81
C LYS A 136 2.66 4.05 -8.83
N THR A 137 2.44 4.55 -7.62
CA THR A 137 3.50 4.93 -6.69
C THR A 137 3.44 4.20 -5.36
N GLN A 138 2.30 3.63 -4.98
CA GLN A 138 2.11 3.02 -3.67
C GLN A 138 1.77 1.53 -3.77
N PRO A 139 2.25 0.70 -2.83
CA PRO A 139 1.76 -0.65 -2.63
C PRO A 139 0.24 -0.68 -2.44
N VAL A 140 -0.40 -1.67 -3.06
CA VAL A 140 -1.86 -1.86 -2.99
C VAL A 140 -2.20 -3.31 -2.76
N CYS A 141 -3.17 -3.58 -1.89
CA CYS A 141 -3.90 -4.85 -1.82
C CYS A 141 -5.31 -4.63 -2.38
N PHE A 142 -5.64 -5.28 -3.49
CA PHE A 142 -7.03 -5.41 -3.93
C PHE A 142 -7.69 -6.51 -3.11
N TRP A 143 -8.55 -6.11 -2.18
CA TRP A 143 -9.17 -7.02 -1.23
C TRP A 143 -10.09 -8.02 -1.95
N LYS A 144 -9.99 -9.29 -1.57
CA LYS A 144 -10.83 -10.35 -2.09
C LYS A 144 -12.17 -10.31 -1.34
N GLU A 145 -13.26 -10.04 -2.08
CA GLU A 145 -14.67 -9.99 -1.62
C GLU A 145 -15.16 -8.61 -1.15
N ARG A 146 -16.45 -8.54 -0.80
CA ARG A 146 -17.09 -7.37 -0.23
C ARG A 146 -16.85 -7.35 1.27
N ILE A 147 -16.34 -6.24 1.80
CA ILE A 147 -16.17 -6.07 3.24
C ILE A 147 -17.55 -5.90 3.87
N THR A 148 -17.81 -6.65 4.94
CA THR A 148 -18.98 -6.45 5.81
C THR A 148 -18.57 -5.54 6.95
N PHE A 149 -18.85 -4.25 6.82
CA PHE A 149 -18.60 -3.26 7.86
C PHE A 149 -19.60 -3.40 9.01
N LEU A 150 -19.31 -2.76 10.15
CA LEU A 150 -20.19 -2.77 11.31
C LEU A 150 -21.04 -1.50 11.37
N ASP A 151 -22.15 -1.56 12.10
CA ASP A 151 -22.96 -0.40 12.49
C ASP A 151 -22.48 0.19 13.83
N ALA A 152 -23.15 1.25 14.29
CA ALA A 152 -22.83 1.92 15.55
C ALA A 152 -22.97 1.01 16.80
N ASN A 153 -23.70 -0.10 16.69
CA ASN A 153 -23.88 -1.11 17.74
C ASN A 153 -22.90 -2.28 17.58
N SER A 154 -21.87 -2.13 16.73
CA SER A 154 -20.89 -3.18 16.41
C SER A 154 -21.51 -4.44 15.77
N GLN A 155 -22.68 -4.32 15.15
CA GLN A 155 -23.32 -5.41 14.42
C GLN A 155 -22.96 -5.37 12.93
N PRO A 156 -22.81 -6.53 12.27
CA PRO A 156 -22.47 -6.57 10.85
C PRO A 156 -23.61 -6.00 9.99
N ASN A 157 -23.27 -5.09 9.08
CA ASN A 157 -24.15 -4.57 8.03
C ASN A 157 -24.31 -5.57 6.87
N LEU A 158 -24.99 -5.15 5.81
CA LEU A 158 -24.89 -5.82 4.52
C LEU A 158 -23.48 -5.67 3.94
N PRO A 159 -22.99 -6.65 3.15
CA PRO A 159 -21.72 -6.50 2.46
C PRO A 159 -21.68 -5.23 1.61
N ALA A 160 -20.55 -4.52 1.61
CA ALA A 160 -20.40 -3.29 0.87
C ALA A 160 -20.73 -3.47 -0.61
N THR A 161 -21.39 -2.47 -1.19
CA THR A 161 -21.76 -2.48 -2.62
C THR A 161 -20.55 -2.31 -3.54
N GLN A 162 -19.49 -1.66 -3.04
CA GLN A 162 -18.27 -1.33 -3.77
C GLN A 162 -17.10 -2.24 -3.40
N SER A 163 -16.14 -2.37 -4.34
CA SER A 163 -14.88 -3.07 -4.09
C SER A 163 -14.00 -2.16 -3.26
N HIS A 164 -13.15 -2.74 -2.42
CA HIS A 164 -12.23 -1.98 -1.59
C HIS A 164 -10.79 -2.41 -1.85
N CYS A 165 -9.87 -1.49 -1.61
CA CYS A 165 -8.44 -1.74 -1.63
C CYS A 165 -7.79 -1.13 -0.40
N PHE A 166 -6.67 -1.72 0.00
CA PHE A 166 -5.77 -1.17 1.01
C PHE A 166 -4.56 -0.60 0.30
N LEU A 167 -4.22 0.64 0.61
CA LEU A 167 -3.03 1.32 0.09
C LEU A 167 -2.08 1.58 1.24
N TYR A 168 -0.79 1.59 0.94
CA TYR A 168 0.24 1.72 1.97
C TYR A 168 1.28 2.78 1.60
N TRP A 169 1.67 3.58 2.60
CA TRP A 169 2.78 4.52 2.55
C TRP A 169 3.77 4.19 3.65
N GLY A 170 5.06 4.19 3.34
CA GLY A 170 6.14 3.93 4.29
C GLY A 170 7.16 2.91 3.78
N ASN A 171 8.08 2.51 4.65
CA ASN A 171 9.23 1.68 4.27
C ASN A 171 9.00 0.16 4.46
N ASN A 172 7.93 -0.24 5.15
CA ASN A 172 7.60 -1.64 5.46
C ASN A 172 6.66 -2.29 4.41
N GLN A 173 6.81 -1.95 3.13
CA GLN A 173 5.96 -2.47 2.05
C GLN A 173 5.92 -4.00 1.94
N TYR A 174 7.00 -4.70 2.33
CA TYR A 174 7.03 -6.16 2.36
C TYR A 174 6.24 -6.74 3.53
N ARG A 175 6.23 -6.06 4.67
CA ARG A 175 5.36 -6.42 5.80
C ARG A 175 3.90 -6.21 5.42
N PHE A 176 3.58 -5.10 4.73
CA PHE A 176 2.27 -4.88 4.15
C PHE A 176 1.87 -6.05 3.23
N LYS A 177 2.75 -6.44 2.29
CA LYS A 177 2.51 -7.61 1.43
C LYS A 177 2.28 -8.88 2.23
N GLU A 178 3.18 -9.24 3.15
CA GLU A 178 3.07 -10.44 3.98
C GLU A 178 1.73 -10.53 4.72
N VAL A 179 1.27 -9.39 5.29
CA VAL A 179 0.03 -9.33 6.07
C VAL A 179 -1.22 -9.39 5.18
N PHE A 180 -1.21 -8.73 4.02
CA PHE A 180 -2.39 -8.55 3.18
C PHE A 180 -2.52 -9.55 2.02
N GLU A 181 -1.44 -10.21 1.57
CA GLU A 181 -1.48 -11.23 0.50
C GLU A 181 -2.50 -12.36 0.75
N PRO A 182 -2.70 -12.86 1.98
CA PRO A 182 -3.70 -13.90 2.22
C PRO A 182 -5.15 -13.43 1.97
N HIS A 183 -5.38 -12.12 1.92
CA HIS A 183 -6.72 -11.52 1.86
C HIS A 183 -7.03 -10.85 0.51
N GLY A 184 -6.11 -10.87 -0.45
CA GLY A 184 -6.27 -10.16 -1.71
C GLY A 184 -5.03 -10.28 -2.61
N ILE A 185 -5.07 -9.59 -3.74
CA ILE A 185 -3.90 -9.52 -4.62
C ILE A 185 -3.09 -8.28 -4.24
N VAL A 186 -1.84 -8.45 -3.83
CA VAL A 186 -0.94 -7.32 -3.54
C VAL A 186 -0.01 -7.03 -4.70
N TYR A 187 -0.05 -5.77 -5.16
CA TYR A 187 0.92 -5.20 -6.08
C TYR A 187 1.85 -4.24 -5.34
N LEU A 188 3.14 -4.40 -5.58
CA LEU A 188 4.16 -3.44 -5.16
C LEU A 188 4.57 -2.61 -6.39
N PRO A 189 4.65 -1.27 -6.29
CA PRO A 189 5.06 -0.42 -7.39
C PRO A 189 6.49 -0.74 -7.77
N ILE A 190 6.74 -0.87 -9.07
CA ILE A 190 8.10 -0.97 -9.59
C ILE A 190 8.59 0.47 -9.74
N TRP A 191 9.44 0.91 -8.83
CA TRP A 191 10.17 2.16 -8.96
C TRP A 191 11.06 2.05 -10.19
N LYS A 192 10.61 2.62 -11.31
CA LYS A 192 11.53 2.94 -12.39
C LYS A 192 12.39 4.06 -11.83
N SER A 193 13.67 3.79 -11.59
CA SER A 193 14.65 4.86 -11.49
C SER A 193 14.46 5.74 -12.74
N ASP A 194 14.24 7.05 -12.55
CA ASP A 194 14.05 8.01 -13.65
C ASP A 194 15.22 8.03 -14.67
N GLU A 195 16.30 7.30 -14.39
CA GLU A 195 17.43 7.02 -15.29
C GLU A 195 17.13 6.02 -16.42
N ALA A 196 15.95 5.40 -16.48
CA ALA A 196 15.63 4.44 -17.54
C ALA A 196 15.43 5.05 -18.94
N GLN A 197 15.57 6.38 -19.11
CA GLN A 197 15.51 7.05 -20.41
C GLN A 197 16.82 7.66 -20.93
N GLN A 198 17.92 7.60 -20.17
CA GLN A 198 19.25 7.96 -20.68
C GLN A 198 20.32 7.06 -20.03
N LEU A 199 20.41 5.81 -20.49
CA LEU A 199 21.65 5.05 -20.30
C LEU A 199 22.60 5.45 -21.44
N PRO A 200 23.76 6.06 -21.16
CA PRO A 200 24.86 6.02 -22.11
C PRO A 200 25.14 4.56 -22.42
N SER A 201 25.39 4.29 -23.69
CA SER A 201 25.94 3.02 -24.17
C SER A 201 27.06 2.55 -23.25
N ASN A 202 26.98 1.28 -22.84
CA ASN A 202 28.05 0.44 -22.29
C ASN A 202 29.43 1.11 -22.33
N ASP A 203 29.99 1.46 -21.16
CA ASP A 203 31.44 1.31 -20.83
C ASP A 203 31.85 2.03 -19.53
N GLU A 204 30.98 2.75 -18.82
CA GLU A 204 31.37 3.32 -17.51
C GLU A 204 31.19 2.32 -16.36
N VAL A 205 32.31 1.67 -16.03
CA VAL A 205 32.53 1.02 -14.74
C VAL A 205 32.28 2.05 -13.63
N LEU A 206 31.30 1.80 -12.75
CA LEU A 206 31.07 2.64 -11.58
C LEU A 206 32.38 2.78 -10.78
N PRO A 207 32.80 4.00 -10.40
CA PRO A 207 34.06 4.20 -9.70
C PRO A 207 34.14 3.36 -8.42
N VAL A 208 35.21 2.57 -8.30
CA VAL A 208 35.52 1.68 -7.16
C VAL A 208 35.49 2.42 -5.81
N GLU A 209 35.60 3.75 -5.80
CA GLU A 209 35.72 4.58 -4.61
C GLU A 209 34.49 4.57 -3.69
N LEU A 210 33.27 4.37 -4.20
CA LEU A 210 32.04 4.33 -3.38
C LEU A 210 31.90 3.09 -2.49
N THR A 211 32.75 2.07 -2.68
CA THR A 211 32.75 0.85 -1.86
C THR A 211 33.67 0.94 -0.63
N SER A 212 34.49 2.00 -0.53
CA SER A 212 35.56 2.12 0.46
C SER A 212 35.20 3.05 1.63
N SER A 213 34.25 2.64 2.46
CA SER A 213 34.01 3.31 3.74
C SER A 213 35.06 2.86 4.77
N THR A 214 35.77 3.81 5.39
CA THR A 214 36.69 3.55 6.52
C THR A 214 35.95 3.25 7.83
N LYS A 215 34.64 3.53 7.87
CA LYS A 215 33.78 3.21 9.02
C LYS A 215 33.57 1.69 9.09
N ARG A 216 33.66 1.14 10.30
CA ARG A 216 33.36 -0.26 10.58
C ARG A 216 32.04 -0.36 11.33
N ARG A 217 31.29 -1.43 11.05
CA ARG A 217 30.10 -1.80 11.83
C ARG A 217 30.50 -2.00 13.29
N SER A 218 29.62 -1.62 14.21
CA SER A 218 29.83 -1.85 15.64
C SER A 218 29.82 -3.36 15.97
N ARG A 219 30.50 -3.73 17.06
CA ARG A 219 30.65 -5.13 17.49
C ARG A 219 29.26 -5.76 17.67
N GLY A 220 29.05 -6.92 17.06
CA GLY A 220 27.78 -7.67 17.13
C GLY A 220 26.74 -7.33 16.05
N LYS A 221 27.01 -6.39 15.15
CA LYS A 221 26.11 -6.02 14.04
C LYS A 221 26.38 -6.77 12.72
N GLY A 222 27.21 -7.81 12.77
CA GLY A 222 27.60 -8.61 11.61
C GLY A 222 28.65 -7.94 10.71
N THR A 223 29.15 -8.71 9.75
CA THR A 223 30.07 -8.26 8.70
C THR A 223 29.39 -8.41 7.35
N GLY A 224 29.53 -7.44 6.47
CA GLY A 224 28.93 -7.48 5.14
C GLY A 224 29.71 -6.67 4.12
N ARG A 225 29.58 -7.04 2.86
CA ARG A 225 30.13 -6.29 1.71
C ARG A 225 29.34 -6.58 0.44
N ILE A 226 29.34 -5.62 -0.47
CA ILE A 226 28.82 -5.78 -1.81
C ILE A 226 29.98 -6.19 -2.73
N HIS A 227 29.76 -7.16 -3.60
CA HIS A 227 30.67 -7.53 -4.68
C HIS A 227 29.91 -7.87 -5.96
N PHE A 228 30.59 -7.79 -7.10
CA PHE A 228 29.99 -8.09 -8.39
C PHE A 228 30.43 -9.47 -8.89
N ARG A 229 29.49 -10.23 -9.46
CA ARG A 229 29.74 -11.51 -10.12
C ARG A 229 29.38 -11.40 -11.59
N THR A 230 30.25 -11.88 -12.46
CA THR A 230 29.96 -11.98 -13.90
C THR A 230 29.08 -13.20 -14.17
N VAL A 231 27.96 -12.98 -14.87
CA VAL A 231 27.05 -14.05 -15.30
C VAL A 231 26.94 -14.06 -16.82
N THR A 232 27.10 -15.24 -17.41
CA THR A 232 26.99 -15.46 -18.84
C THR A 232 25.58 -15.95 -19.19
N LYS A 233 24.86 -15.23 -20.05
CA LYS A 233 23.57 -15.67 -20.58
C LYS A 233 23.76 -16.76 -21.65
N ARG A 234 22.69 -17.49 -21.97
CA ARG A 234 22.67 -18.52 -23.03
C ARG A 234 23.08 -18.00 -24.41
N ASN A 235 22.95 -16.70 -24.65
CA ASN A 235 23.37 -16.03 -25.88
C ASN A 235 24.83 -15.53 -25.85
N GLY A 236 25.63 -15.95 -24.87
CA GLY A 236 27.04 -15.54 -24.70
C GLY A 236 27.24 -14.15 -24.08
N LYS A 237 26.18 -13.34 -23.92
CA LYS A 237 26.29 -12.01 -23.32
C LYS A 237 26.61 -12.11 -21.83
N GLN A 238 27.71 -11.49 -21.42
CA GLN A 238 28.10 -11.36 -20.02
C GLN A 238 27.47 -10.11 -19.41
N TYR A 239 27.10 -10.20 -18.13
CA TYR A 239 26.62 -9.07 -17.36
C TYR A 239 27.02 -9.23 -15.90
N GLU A 240 27.30 -8.11 -15.25
CA GLU A 240 27.63 -8.10 -13.83
C GLU A 240 26.36 -8.05 -12.98
N GLN A 241 26.37 -8.84 -11.92
CA GLN A 241 25.31 -8.87 -10.92
C GLN A 241 25.89 -8.51 -9.56
N PRO A 242 25.26 -7.58 -8.80
CA PRO A 242 25.66 -7.29 -7.44
C PRO A 242 25.17 -8.40 -6.50
N TRP A 243 26.05 -8.79 -5.58
CA TRP A 243 25.82 -9.76 -4.52
C TRP A 243 26.24 -9.15 -3.19
N TYR A 244 25.57 -9.57 -2.13
CA TYR A 244 25.87 -9.21 -0.76
C TYR A 244 26.46 -10.42 -0.05
N ASP A 245 27.75 -10.37 0.25
CA ASP A 245 28.42 -11.31 1.16
C ASP A 245 28.13 -10.85 2.59
N TRP A 246 27.73 -11.77 3.47
CA TRP A 246 27.40 -11.43 4.84
C TRP A 246 27.76 -12.54 5.83
N GLU A 247 28.07 -12.12 7.05
CA GLU A 247 28.33 -12.96 8.20
C GLU A 247 27.60 -12.42 9.43
N LEU A 248 26.84 -13.27 10.11
CA LEU A 248 26.10 -12.92 11.32
C LEU A 248 26.26 -13.99 12.39
N ASN A 249 26.53 -13.56 13.63
CA ASN A 249 26.58 -14.44 14.80
C ASN A 249 25.21 -14.41 15.50
N THR A 250 24.54 -15.56 15.57
CA THR A 250 23.21 -15.72 16.18
C THR A 250 23.28 -16.15 17.65
N GLY A 251 24.43 -15.98 18.31
CA GLY A 251 24.69 -16.38 19.69
C GLY A 251 25.04 -17.86 19.85
N SER A 252 24.45 -18.74 19.04
CA SER A 252 24.76 -20.18 19.03
C SER A 252 25.74 -20.58 17.91
N LYS A 253 25.72 -19.89 16.77
CA LYS A 253 26.53 -20.19 15.58
C LYS A 253 26.81 -18.91 14.78
N THR A 254 27.89 -18.92 14.01
CA THR A 254 28.17 -17.92 12.98
C THR A 254 27.69 -18.45 11.63
N ILE A 255 26.86 -17.68 10.93
CA ILE A 255 26.36 -17.99 9.59
C ILE A 255 27.04 -17.05 8.60
N SER A 256 27.61 -17.60 7.53
CA SER A 256 28.21 -16.84 6.43
C SER A 256 27.62 -17.30 5.09
N ARG A 257 27.09 -16.37 4.29
CA ARG A 257 26.43 -16.65 2.99
C ARG A 257 26.60 -15.46 2.03
N SER A 258 26.24 -15.69 0.77
CA SER A 258 26.11 -14.64 -0.25
C SER A 258 24.70 -14.62 -0.81
N THR A 259 24.15 -13.44 -1.05
CA THR A 259 22.80 -13.27 -1.59
C THR A 259 22.81 -12.28 -2.76
N TYR A 260 22.09 -12.60 -3.83
CA TYR A 260 21.93 -11.68 -4.96
C TYR A 260 21.18 -10.42 -4.52
N ILE A 261 21.64 -9.25 -4.95
CA ILE A 261 20.97 -7.97 -4.70
C ILE A 261 20.10 -7.66 -5.94
N PRO A 262 18.76 -7.67 -5.82
CA PRO A 262 17.89 -7.25 -6.92
C PRO A 262 18.23 -5.83 -7.38
N LYS A 263 18.20 -5.60 -8.70
CA LYS A 263 18.59 -4.30 -9.29
C LYS A 263 17.87 -3.10 -8.66
N HIS A 264 16.59 -3.24 -8.30
CA HIS A 264 15.78 -2.18 -7.68
C HIS A 264 16.14 -1.90 -6.21
N LEU A 265 16.83 -2.84 -5.53
CA LEU A 265 17.31 -2.66 -4.16
C LEU A 265 18.77 -2.19 -4.10
N PHE A 266 19.49 -2.16 -5.22
CA PHE A 266 20.93 -1.94 -5.22
C PHE A 266 21.32 -0.63 -4.52
N ASN A 267 20.68 0.49 -4.85
CA ASN A 267 21.00 1.78 -4.25
C ASN A 267 20.72 1.81 -2.74
N ILE A 268 19.58 1.25 -2.31
CA ILE A 268 19.21 1.16 -0.90
C ILE A 268 20.23 0.31 -0.13
N ILE A 269 20.60 -0.86 -0.67
CA ILE A 269 21.58 -1.76 -0.05
C ILE A 269 22.98 -1.13 -0.03
N LEU A 270 23.34 -0.38 -1.07
CA LEU A 270 24.59 0.36 -1.14
C LEU A 270 24.64 1.46 -0.06
N GLU A 271 23.58 2.24 0.11
CA GLU A 271 23.48 3.26 1.17
C GLU A 271 23.55 2.63 2.57
N LEU A 272 22.87 1.51 2.79
CA LEU A 272 22.94 0.76 4.05
C LEU A 272 24.35 0.20 4.30
N GLU A 273 25.05 -0.24 3.26
CA GLU A 273 26.44 -0.69 3.37
C GLU A 273 27.40 0.47 3.66
N ILE A 274 27.22 1.62 3.01
CA ILE A 274 28.04 2.83 3.21
C ILE A 274 27.87 3.38 4.62
N SER A 275 26.62 3.44 5.11
CA SER A 275 26.26 3.86 6.46
C SER A 275 26.62 2.82 7.53
N LYS A 276 27.05 1.62 7.12
CA LYS A 276 27.38 0.49 8.00
C LYS A 276 26.18 0.10 8.88
N ALA A 277 24.99 0.08 8.30
CA ALA A 277 23.78 -0.44 8.92
C ALA A 277 23.97 -1.90 9.37
N PRO A 278 23.27 -2.36 10.42
CA PRO A 278 23.27 -3.74 10.86
C PRO A 278 23.00 -4.74 9.72
N VAL A 279 23.74 -5.85 9.69
CA VAL A 279 23.59 -6.87 8.64
C VAL A 279 22.16 -7.43 8.61
N ASN A 280 21.52 -7.62 9.76
CA ASN A 280 20.14 -8.12 9.83
C ASN A 280 19.12 -7.16 9.19
N GLU A 281 19.36 -5.84 9.22
CA GLU A 281 18.52 -4.85 8.54
C GLU A 281 18.66 -4.97 7.02
N ILE A 282 19.90 -5.09 6.53
CA ILE A 282 20.20 -5.31 5.12
C ILE A 282 19.59 -6.63 4.62
N LEU A 283 19.67 -7.68 5.43
CA LEU A 283 19.05 -8.97 5.12
C LEU A 283 17.52 -8.90 5.11
N GLY A 284 16.92 -8.13 6.02
CA GLY A 284 15.48 -7.84 6.00
C GLY A 284 15.05 -7.20 4.68
N MET A 285 15.81 -6.23 4.17
CA MET A 285 15.57 -5.62 2.86
C MET A 285 15.71 -6.62 1.70
N LEU A 286 16.63 -7.59 1.83
CA LEU A 286 16.80 -8.68 0.86
C LEU A 286 15.80 -9.84 1.04
N GLY A 287 14.84 -9.74 1.97
CA GLY A 287 13.84 -10.77 2.23
C GLY A 287 14.39 -12.02 2.94
N ILE A 288 15.53 -11.91 3.60
CA ILE A 288 16.16 -12.99 4.37
C ILE A 288 15.86 -12.80 5.86
N ILE A 289 15.12 -13.75 6.43
CA ILE A 289 14.84 -13.84 7.87
C ILE A 289 15.73 -14.94 8.46
N LEU A 290 16.43 -14.64 9.55
CA LEU A 290 17.40 -15.52 10.22
C LEU A 290 16.94 -15.92 11.63
#